data_AF-A0A0U5GLT5-F1
#
_entry.id   AF-A0A0U5GLT5-F1
#
_cell.length_a   1.000
_cell.length_b   1.000
_cell.length_c   1.000
_cell.angle_alpha   90.00
_cell.angle_beta   90.00
_cell.angle_gamma   90.00
#
_symmetry.space_group_name_H-M   'P 1'
#
loop_
_entity.id
_entity.type
_entity.pdbx_description
1 polymer ?
#
loop_
_entity_poly.entity_id
_entity_poly.type
_entity_poly.pdbx_seq_one_letter_code
_entity_poly.pdbx_strand_id
1 'polypeptide(L)'
;MSSLSTILVELQRLILQESDISTCHSLASTSRSIRPVATEYLYRTIDGSIGIAGWWTCRDVQLLLRNITENPPLASLILTVNWTPTYNPDGGMIGTGYLAGMKFKDADVEIHDQAMGLLQRMQMSDLDSWSEDLKSDSLDPRIALLISQFRCLQELTLVPRLLHRSEYMGRVFTHLVKPGSGYFTRQRSVKFGENRCAFEMAGLDTSDEIIMPLLYLPAVESLNLTSHMPCIAT
;
A
#
# COMPACT_ATOMS: atom_id res chain seq x y z
N MET A 1 -11.80 2.86 41.60
CA MET A 1 -11.91 2.80 40.12
C MET A 1 -10.73 1.97 39.62
N SER A 2 -10.99 0.83 39.02
CA SER A 2 -9.97 -0.04 38.43
C SER A 2 -9.34 0.67 37.22
N SER A 3 -8.02 0.85 37.24
CA SER A 3 -7.31 1.49 36.14
C SER A 3 -7.17 0.50 34.97
N LEU A 4 -7.41 0.98 33.76
CA LEU A 4 -7.12 0.26 32.51
C LEU A 4 -5.65 -0.21 32.43
N SER A 5 -4.75 0.38 33.21
CA SER A 5 -3.34 -0.03 33.30
C SER A 5 -3.09 -1.36 34.01
N THR A 6 -4.08 -1.89 34.74
CA THR A 6 -3.99 -3.18 35.45
C THR A 6 -4.61 -4.35 34.69
N ILE A 7 -5.18 -4.10 33.51
CA ILE A 7 -5.82 -5.11 32.68
C ILE A 7 -4.74 -5.85 31.87
N LEU A 8 -4.85 -7.18 31.79
CA LEU A 8 -3.98 -8.03 30.96
C LEU A 8 -3.99 -7.58 29.49
N VAL A 9 -2.85 -7.69 28.81
CA VAL A 9 -2.70 -7.24 27.41
C VAL A 9 -3.70 -7.91 26.48
N GLU A 10 -4.04 -9.17 26.73
CA GLU A 10 -5.03 -9.95 25.98
C GLU A 10 -6.43 -9.33 26.08
N LEU A 11 -6.82 -8.88 27.27
CA LEU A 11 -8.09 -8.19 27.48
C LEU A 11 -8.09 -6.80 26.84
N GLN A 12 -6.96 -6.10 26.84
CA GLN A 12 -6.83 -4.83 26.11
C GLN A 12 -7.01 -5.03 24.60
N ARG A 13 -6.45 -6.12 24.04
CA ARG A 13 -6.63 -6.48 22.62
C ARG A 13 -8.09 -6.77 22.28
N LEU A 14 -8.79 -7.53 23.12
CA LEU A 14 -10.21 -7.80 22.92
C LEU A 14 -11.05 -6.51 22.96
N ILE A 15 -10.78 -5.60 23.90
CA ILE A 15 -11.46 -4.30 23.97
C ILE A 15 -11.24 -3.49 22.68
N LEU A 16 -9.99 -3.43 22.19
CA LEU A 16 -9.67 -2.70 20.96
C LEU A 16 -10.31 -3.33 19.72
N GLN A 17 -10.41 -4.66 19.66
CA GLN A 17 -11.08 -5.37 18.56
C GLN A 17 -12.57 -5.01 18.45
N GLU A 18 -13.24 -4.82 19.59
CA GLU A 18 -14.65 -4.44 19.65
C GLU A 18 -14.87 -2.91 19.61
N SER A 19 -13.80 -2.12 19.56
CA SER A 19 -13.86 -0.66 19.55
C SER A 19 -13.75 -0.10 18.13
N ASP A 20 -14.42 1.02 17.87
CA ASP A 20 -14.17 1.76 16.64
C ASP A 20 -12.80 2.45 16.64
N ILE A 21 -12.35 2.88 15.45
CA ILE A 21 -11.04 3.52 15.26
C ILE A 21 -10.90 4.79 16.12
N SER A 22 -11.97 5.58 16.24
CA SER A 22 -11.99 6.81 17.04
C SER A 22 -11.74 6.54 18.53
N THR A 23 -12.39 5.49 19.06
CA THR A 23 -12.21 5.03 20.43
C THR A 23 -10.80 4.50 20.64
N CYS A 24 -10.26 3.74 19.68
CA CYS A 24 -8.87 3.27 19.73
C CYS A 24 -7.87 4.42 19.79
N HIS A 25 -8.05 5.47 18.98
CA HIS A 25 -7.23 6.69 19.06
C HIS A 25 -7.36 7.40 20.41
N SER A 26 -8.59 7.51 20.93
CA SER A 26 -8.86 8.10 22.25
C SER A 26 -8.18 7.33 23.37
N LEU A 27 -8.20 5.99 23.33
CA LEU A 27 -7.51 5.13 24.30
C LEU A 27 -5.98 5.23 24.17
N ALA A 28 -5.45 5.27 22.96
CA ALA A 28 -4.01 5.40 22.71
C ALA A 28 -3.44 6.74 23.21
N SER A 29 -4.22 7.82 23.07
CA SER A 29 -3.82 9.16 23.52
C SER A 29 -3.90 9.31 25.04
N THR A 30 -4.93 8.76 25.67
CA THR A 30 -5.21 8.93 27.12
C THR A 30 -4.44 7.97 28.02
N SER A 31 -4.07 6.78 27.54
CA SER A 31 -3.43 5.75 28.37
C SER A 31 -2.09 5.30 27.81
N ARG A 32 -1.00 5.55 28.57
CA ARG A 32 0.34 5.08 28.21
C ARG A 32 0.46 3.55 28.19
N SER A 33 -0.32 2.84 29.01
CA SER A 33 -0.27 1.39 29.06
C SER A 33 -0.97 0.73 27.87
N ILE A 34 -2.05 1.34 27.37
CA ILE A 34 -2.80 0.84 26.21
C ILE A 34 -2.14 1.26 24.90
N ARG A 35 -1.45 2.41 24.88
CA ARG A 35 -0.86 2.98 23.67
C ARG A 35 -0.09 1.97 22.80
N PRO A 36 0.82 1.13 23.31
CA PRO A 36 1.53 0.18 22.45
C PRO A 36 0.59 -0.82 21.75
N VAL A 37 -0.41 -1.34 22.48
CA VAL A 37 -1.39 -2.31 21.96
C VAL A 37 -2.35 -1.64 20.98
N ALA A 38 -2.79 -0.42 21.28
CA ALA A 38 -3.64 0.37 20.39
C ALA A 38 -2.88 0.80 19.12
N THR A 39 -1.60 1.15 19.22
CA THR A 39 -0.77 1.45 18.04
C THR A 39 -0.60 0.22 17.15
N GLU A 40 -0.33 -0.96 17.73
CA GLU A 40 -0.31 -2.23 16.98
C GLU A 40 -1.64 -2.45 16.23
N TYR A 41 -2.77 -2.23 16.92
CA TYR A 41 -4.10 -2.39 16.32
C TYR A 41 -4.38 -1.38 15.20
N LEU A 42 -4.10 -0.09 15.43
CA LEU A 42 -4.37 1.01 14.48
C LEU A 42 -3.53 0.92 13.20
N TYR A 43 -2.30 0.43 13.28
CA TYR A 43 -1.42 0.26 12.11
C TYR A 43 -1.55 -1.11 11.46
N ARG A 44 -2.33 -2.04 12.03
CA ARG A 44 -2.42 -3.41 11.52
C ARG A 44 -2.98 -3.49 10.10
N THR A 45 -4.00 -2.67 9.84
CA THR A 45 -4.74 -2.68 8.58
C THR A 45 -4.74 -1.28 7.98
N ILE A 46 -4.33 -1.19 6.72
CA ILE A 46 -4.42 0.01 5.93
C ILE A 46 -5.57 -0.17 4.94
N ASP A 47 -6.71 0.43 5.26
CA ASP A 47 -7.87 0.47 4.37
C ASP A 47 -8.00 1.83 3.72
N GLY A 48 -8.34 1.85 2.43
CA GLY A 48 -8.54 3.09 1.72
C GLY A 48 -8.94 2.92 0.27
N SER A 49 -9.22 4.04 -0.34
CA SER A 49 -9.34 4.18 -1.79
C SER A 49 -8.46 5.34 -2.20
N ILE A 50 -7.49 5.08 -3.05
CA ILE A 50 -6.59 6.12 -3.59
C ILE A 50 -7.27 6.67 -4.84
N GLY A 51 -7.56 7.97 -4.87
CA GLY A 51 -8.37 8.50 -5.97
C GLY A 51 -8.85 9.93 -5.90
N ILE A 52 -9.30 10.46 -7.05
CA ILE A 52 -10.05 11.73 -7.15
C ILE A 52 -11.32 11.72 -6.29
N ALA A 53 -11.96 10.55 -6.16
CA ALA A 53 -13.08 10.30 -5.24
C ALA A 53 -12.67 9.35 -4.10
N GLY A 54 -11.38 9.13 -3.92
CA GLY A 54 -10.81 8.26 -2.91
C GLY A 54 -10.79 8.91 -1.53
N TRP A 55 -10.81 8.09 -0.48
CA TRP A 55 -10.60 8.55 0.88
C TRP A 55 -9.16 8.98 1.13
N TRP A 56 -8.22 8.43 0.35
CA TRP A 56 -6.82 8.76 0.43
C TRP A 56 -6.47 9.79 -0.62
N THR A 57 -6.09 10.96 -0.14
CA THR A 57 -5.46 12.01 -0.92
C THR A 57 -3.98 11.70 -1.11
N CYS A 58 -3.35 12.37 -2.08
CA CYS A 58 -1.90 12.30 -2.24
C CYS A 58 -1.19 12.64 -0.91
N ARG A 59 -1.69 13.64 -0.16
CA ARG A 59 -1.16 14.03 1.15
C ARG A 59 -1.16 12.88 2.17
N ASP A 60 -2.19 12.04 2.17
CA ASP A 60 -2.27 10.90 3.10
C ASP A 60 -1.18 9.86 2.80
N VAL A 61 -0.91 9.60 1.52
CA VAL A 61 0.19 8.73 1.08
C VAL A 61 1.55 9.30 1.51
N GLN A 62 1.76 10.60 1.35
CA GLN A 62 2.98 11.29 1.82
C GLN A 62 3.15 11.18 3.33
N LEU A 63 2.11 11.48 4.11
CA LEU A 63 2.16 11.42 5.57
C LEU A 63 2.43 10.01 6.05
N LEU A 64 1.80 9.00 5.44
CA LEU A 64 2.06 7.62 5.80
C LEU A 64 3.50 7.22 5.46
N LEU A 65 3.97 7.56 4.25
CA LEU A 65 5.34 7.27 3.84
C LEU A 65 6.33 7.91 4.82
N ARG A 66 6.18 9.20 5.13
CA ARG A 66 6.98 9.92 6.12
C ARG A 66 6.98 9.19 7.46
N ASN A 67 5.81 8.91 8.02
CA ASN A 67 5.68 8.24 9.32
C ASN A 67 6.41 6.89 9.37
N ILE A 68 6.33 6.10 8.30
CA ILE A 68 7.01 4.80 8.20
C ILE A 68 8.51 4.97 8.02
N THR A 69 8.94 5.93 7.20
CA THR A 69 10.38 6.18 6.99
C THR A 69 11.06 6.67 8.26
N GLU A 70 10.38 7.51 9.05
CA GLU A 70 10.87 8.06 10.32
C GLU A 70 10.76 7.05 11.47
N ASN A 71 9.75 6.17 11.43
CA ASN A 71 9.52 5.14 12.44
C ASN A 71 9.40 3.75 11.80
N PRO A 72 10.52 3.15 11.33
CA PRO A 72 10.52 1.85 10.65
C PRO A 72 9.79 0.71 11.39
N PRO A 73 9.78 0.64 12.74
CA PRO A 73 9.01 -0.39 13.44
C PRO A 73 7.51 -0.37 13.13
N LEU A 74 6.92 0.78 12.78
CA LEU A 74 5.50 0.86 12.39
C LEU A 74 5.20 0.05 11.12
N ALA A 75 6.15 0.01 10.18
CA ALA A 75 6.00 -0.75 8.93
C ALA A 75 5.81 -2.25 9.18
N SER A 76 6.40 -2.76 10.27
CA SER A 76 6.32 -4.16 10.65
C SER A 76 5.01 -4.56 11.31
N LEU A 77 4.20 -3.57 11.73
CA LEU A 77 2.88 -3.78 12.32
C LEU A 77 1.80 -4.00 11.24
N ILE A 78 2.05 -3.52 10.02
CA ILE A 78 1.11 -3.59 8.90
C ILE A 78 1.08 -5.02 8.37
N LEU A 79 -0.09 -5.64 8.47
CA LEU A 79 -0.36 -7.01 8.02
C LEU A 79 -1.29 -7.04 6.81
N THR A 80 -2.19 -6.07 6.70
CA THR A 80 -3.19 -6.02 5.64
C THR A 80 -3.20 -4.64 5.00
N VAL A 81 -3.17 -4.60 3.66
CA VAL A 81 -3.36 -3.37 2.87
C VAL A 81 -4.50 -3.63 1.89
N ASN A 82 -5.61 -2.89 2.05
CA ASN A 82 -6.74 -2.92 1.14
C ASN A 82 -6.95 -1.54 0.51
N TRP A 83 -6.38 -1.37 -0.68
CA TRP A 83 -6.73 -0.25 -1.54
C TRP A 83 -7.70 -0.73 -2.59
N THR A 84 -8.97 -0.44 -2.35
CA THR A 84 -10.12 -0.86 -3.18
C THR A 84 -10.65 0.32 -4.00
N PRO A 85 -11.42 0.07 -5.08
CA PRO A 85 -11.80 1.17 -5.97
C PRO A 85 -12.91 2.00 -5.34
N THR A 86 -12.78 3.33 -5.39
CA THR A 86 -13.96 4.20 -5.34
C THR A 86 -14.61 4.21 -6.71
N TYR A 87 -15.82 3.65 -6.78
CA TYR A 87 -16.63 3.72 -7.97
C TYR A 87 -17.04 5.17 -8.21
N ASN A 88 -16.46 5.81 -9.22
CA ASN A 88 -16.97 7.06 -9.75
C ASN A 88 -17.59 6.77 -11.13
N PRO A 89 -18.93 6.67 -11.23
CA PRO A 89 -19.61 6.34 -12.49
C PRO A 89 -19.44 7.40 -13.59
N ASP A 90 -19.04 8.63 -13.26
CA ASP A 90 -19.14 9.78 -14.17
C ASP A 90 -17.78 10.29 -14.71
N GLY A 91 -16.66 9.66 -14.36
CA GLY A 91 -15.33 10.21 -14.63
C GLY A 91 -14.64 9.70 -15.90
N GLY A 92 -14.89 10.33 -17.05
CA GLY A 92 -14.28 10.05 -18.36
C GLY A 92 -12.76 10.25 -18.52
N MET A 93 -11.97 10.10 -17.45
CA MET A 93 -10.50 10.16 -17.49
C MET A 93 -9.93 8.75 -17.43
N ILE A 94 -10.11 8.04 -18.53
CA ILE A 94 -9.84 6.61 -18.65
C ILE A 94 -8.58 6.33 -19.51
N GLY A 95 -8.05 7.31 -20.25
CA GLY A 95 -6.99 7.09 -21.24
C GLY A 95 -5.55 7.48 -20.85
N THR A 96 -5.34 8.15 -19.71
CA THR A 96 -3.99 8.56 -19.26
C THR A 96 -3.73 7.92 -17.89
N GLY A 97 -2.57 7.29 -17.70
CA GLY A 97 -2.25 6.49 -16.52
C GLY A 97 -2.79 7.12 -15.23
N TYR A 98 -3.61 6.38 -14.49
CA TYR A 98 -4.38 6.91 -13.36
C TYR A 98 -3.50 7.60 -12.31
N LEU A 99 -2.33 7.04 -12.04
CA LEU A 99 -1.31 7.64 -11.17
C LEU A 99 -0.59 8.82 -11.82
N ALA A 100 -0.34 8.78 -13.14
CA ALA A 100 0.29 9.89 -13.88
C ALA A 100 -0.59 11.14 -13.94
N GLY A 101 -1.91 10.96 -13.88
CA GLY A 101 -2.88 12.05 -13.79
C GLY A 101 -3.03 12.66 -12.38
N MET A 102 -2.55 11.98 -11.34
CA MET A 102 -2.58 12.49 -9.98
C MET A 102 -1.29 13.20 -9.64
N LYS A 103 -1.39 14.52 -9.46
CA LYS A 103 -0.26 15.36 -9.07
C LYS A 103 -0.42 15.84 -7.63
N PHE A 104 0.65 15.74 -6.86
CA PHE A 104 0.77 16.48 -5.61
C PHE A 104 0.77 17.98 -5.91
N LYS A 105 -0.01 18.76 -5.16
CA LYS A 105 0.11 20.22 -5.21
C LYS A 105 1.26 20.74 -4.35
N ASP A 106 1.65 19.99 -3.33
CA ASP A 106 2.69 20.31 -2.36
C ASP A 106 3.58 19.07 -2.13
N ALA A 107 4.52 18.82 -3.04
CA ALA A 107 5.50 17.75 -2.88
C ALA A 107 6.45 18.05 -1.70
N ASP A 108 6.42 17.20 -0.69
CA ASP A 108 7.27 17.29 0.49
C ASP A 108 8.71 16.90 0.16
N VAL A 109 9.62 17.88 0.19
CA VAL A 109 11.02 17.71 -0.18
C VAL A 109 11.79 16.87 0.84
N GLU A 110 11.39 16.86 2.12
CA GLU A 110 12.08 16.05 3.14
C GLU A 110 11.87 14.55 2.91
N ILE A 111 10.71 14.17 2.37
CA ILE A 111 10.41 12.78 1.99
C ILE A 111 11.33 12.32 0.86
N HIS A 112 11.79 13.22 -0.01
CA HIS A 112 12.69 12.84 -1.11
C HIS A 112 14.00 12.25 -0.59
N ASP A 113 14.70 12.94 0.30
CA ASP A 113 15.99 12.46 0.83
C ASP A 113 15.83 11.16 1.61
N GLN A 114 14.76 11.04 2.40
CA GLN A 114 14.41 9.82 3.13
C GLN A 114 14.12 8.65 2.18
N ALA A 115 13.35 8.90 1.11
CA ALA A 115 13.04 7.94 0.06
C ALA A 115 14.30 7.48 -0.67
N MET A 116 15.19 8.41 -1.04
CA MET A 116 16.47 8.09 -1.68
C MET A 116 17.37 7.24 -0.77
N GLY A 117 17.44 7.58 0.52
CA GLY A 117 18.16 6.77 1.51
C GLY A 117 17.57 5.36 1.68
N LEU A 118 16.24 5.19 1.54
CA LEU A 118 15.61 3.88 1.52
C LEU A 118 15.98 3.07 0.26
N LEU A 119 15.89 3.68 -0.92
CA LEU A 119 16.24 3.02 -2.18
C LEU A 119 17.70 2.54 -2.18
N GLN A 120 18.61 3.34 -1.64
CA GLN A 120 20.02 2.97 -1.47
C GLN A 120 20.19 1.78 -0.52
N ARG A 121 19.51 1.78 0.64
CA ARG A 121 19.54 0.65 1.59
C ARG A 121 18.96 -0.63 1.00
N MET A 122 17.95 -0.50 0.16
CA MET A 122 17.37 -1.61 -0.59
C MET A 122 18.23 -2.06 -1.77
N GLN A 123 19.26 -1.30 -2.16
CA GLN A 123 20.09 -1.59 -3.33
C GLN A 123 19.26 -1.64 -4.63
N MET A 124 18.34 -0.69 -4.78
CA MET A 124 17.57 -0.53 -6.01
C MET A 124 18.46 -0.02 -7.15
N SER A 125 18.19 -0.46 -8.39
CA SER A 125 18.84 0.09 -9.59
C SER A 125 18.22 1.44 -9.98
N ASP A 126 18.94 2.17 -10.84
CA ASP A 126 18.45 3.37 -11.53
C ASP A 126 17.95 4.48 -10.59
N LEU A 127 18.73 4.74 -9.54
CA LEU A 127 18.43 5.75 -8.52
C LEU A 127 18.18 7.15 -9.11
N ASP A 128 18.80 7.48 -10.25
CA ASP A 128 18.60 8.77 -10.91
C ASP A 128 17.16 8.94 -11.41
N SER A 129 16.62 7.91 -12.09
CA SER A 129 15.22 7.86 -12.53
C SER A 129 14.25 7.94 -11.35
N TRP A 130 14.52 7.20 -10.26
CA TRP A 130 13.74 7.31 -9.04
C TRP A 130 13.77 8.72 -8.44
N SER A 131 14.95 9.36 -8.42
CA SER A 131 15.11 10.70 -7.87
C SER A 131 14.31 11.73 -8.66
N GLU A 132 14.37 11.67 -10.00
CA GLU A 132 13.62 12.58 -10.88
C GLU A 132 12.11 12.44 -10.65
N ASP A 133 11.57 11.21 -10.63
CA ASP A 133 10.14 11.01 -10.49
C ASP A 133 9.62 11.18 -9.06
N LEU A 134 10.47 11.02 -8.04
CA LEU A 134 10.11 11.38 -6.66
C LEU A 134 10.05 12.89 -6.44
N LYS A 135 10.90 13.65 -7.14
CA LYS A 135 10.83 15.12 -7.21
C LYS A 135 9.64 15.58 -8.05
N SER A 136 9.25 14.78 -9.03
CA SER A 136 8.01 15.00 -9.76
C SER A 136 6.79 14.80 -8.85
N ASP A 137 5.65 15.31 -9.29
CA ASP A 137 4.37 15.10 -8.63
C ASP A 137 3.78 13.70 -8.84
N SER A 138 4.59 12.71 -9.27
CA SER A 138 4.13 11.34 -9.51
C SER A 138 3.85 10.58 -8.21
N LEU A 139 2.71 9.89 -8.18
CA LEU A 139 2.28 9.06 -7.06
C LEU A 139 2.86 7.63 -7.12
N ASP A 140 3.24 7.17 -8.31
CA ASP A 140 3.73 5.81 -8.55
C ASP A 140 4.97 5.44 -7.70
N PRO A 141 6.10 6.18 -7.75
CA PRO A 141 7.28 5.81 -6.98
C PRO A 141 7.04 5.87 -5.47
N ARG A 142 6.12 6.72 -4.99
CA ARG A 142 5.81 6.86 -3.56
C ARG A 142 4.97 5.68 -3.06
N ILE A 143 4.00 5.23 -3.84
CA ILE A 143 3.23 4.03 -3.52
C ILE A 143 4.13 2.79 -3.54
N ALA A 144 4.98 2.66 -4.56
CA ALA A 144 5.92 1.55 -4.67
C ALA A 144 6.88 1.50 -3.48
N LEU A 145 7.42 2.65 -3.08
CA LEU A 145 8.23 2.77 -1.88
C LEU A 145 7.48 2.41 -0.61
N LEU A 146 6.25 2.89 -0.45
CA LEU A 146 5.44 2.62 0.72
C LEU A 146 5.21 1.10 0.88
N ILE A 147 4.76 0.42 -0.18
CA ILE A 147 4.56 -1.03 -0.17
C ILE A 147 5.86 -1.77 0.13
N SER A 148 6.99 -1.30 -0.39
CA SER A 148 8.28 -1.92 -0.14
C SER A 148 8.73 -1.92 1.32
N GLN A 149 8.09 -1.13 2.20
CA GLN A 149 8.39 -1.13 3.62
C GLN A 149 7.60 -2.19 4.41
N PHE A 150 6.52 -2.76 3.85
CA PHE A 150 5.62 -3.68 4.54
C PHE A 150 6.15 -5.11 4.57
N ARG A 151 7.21 -5.35 5.35
CA ARG A 151 7.87 -6.66 5.45
C ARG A 151 7.00 -7.77 6.03
N CYS A 152 6.04 -7.42 6.88
CA CYS A 152 5.16 -8.36 7.57
C CYS A 152 3.81 -8.58 6.86
N LEU A 153 3.65 -8.01 5.66
CA LEU A 153 2.40 -8.05 4.91
C LEU A 153 1.94 -9.50 4.68
N GLN A 154 0.66 -9.73 4.98
CA GLN A 154 -0.02 -11.01 4.82
C GLN A 154 -1.06 -10.93 3.70
N GLU A 155 -1.74 -9.79 3.59
CA GLU A 155 -2.82 -9.58 2.65
C GLU A 155 -2.61 -8.26 1.89
N LEU A 156 -2.63 -8.34 0.56
CA LEU A 156 -2.48 -7.19 -0.32
C LEU A 156 -3.62 -7.17 -1.33
N THR A 157 -4.48 -6.17 -1.24
CA THR A 157 -5.51 -5.88 -2.24
C THR A 157 -5.20 -4.54 -2.90
N LEU A 158 -4.98 -4.55 -4.21
CA LEU A 158 -4.70 -3.36 -5.00
C LEU A 158 -5.72 -3.18 -6.14
N VAL A 159 -6.12 -1.93 -6.37
CA VAL A 159 -6.94 -1.54 -7.53
C VAL A 159 -6.09 -1.65 -8.81
N PRO A 160 -6.61 -2.23 -9.92
CA PRO A 160 -5.90 -2.35 -11.19
C PRO A 160 -5.36 -1.01 -11.74
N ARG A 161 -6.07 0.10 -11.49
CA ARG A 161 -5.61 1.44 -11.86
C ARG A 161 -4.28 1.86 -11.21
N LEU A 162 -3.95 1.34 -10.02
CA LEU A 162 -2.64 1.57 -9.40
C LEU A 162 -1.51 0.81 -10.12
N LEU A 163 -1.85 -0.20 -10.91
CA LEU A 163 -0.91 -1.05 -11.63
C LEU A 163 -0.82 -0.68 -13.12
N HIS A 164 -1.83 -0.01 -13.65
CA HIS A 164 -1.88 0.36 -15.06
C HIS A 164 -0.72 1.29 -15.43
N ARG A 165 0.22 0.77 -16.22
CA ARG A 165 1.48 1.44 -16.60
C ARG A 165 2.30 1.93 -15.41
N SER A 166 2.23 1.22 -14.28
CA SER A 166 3.07 1.49 -13.12
C SER A 166 4.44 0.84 -13.32
N GLU A 167 5.45 1.66 -13.53
CA GLU A 167 6.82 1.21 -13.73
C GLU A 167 7.49 0.88 -12.39
N TYR A 168 7.25 1.71 -11.38
CA TYR A 168 7.92 1.59 -10.09
C TYR A 168 7.41 0.41 -9.27
N MET A 169 6.11 0.07 -9.37
CA MET A 169 5.58 -1.13 -8.71
C MET A 169 6.21 -2.40 -9.31
N GLY A 170 6.32 -2.49 -10.64
CA GLY A 170 6.96 -3.62 -11.31
C GLY A 170 8.42 -3.80 -10.86
N ARG A 171 9.19 -2.69 -10.83
CA ARG A 171 10.57 -2.67 -10.34
C ARG A 171 10.68 -3.13 -8.88
N VAL A 172 9.83 -2.61 -7.99
CA VAL A 172 9.82 -2.97 -6.57
C VAL A 172 9.47 -4.44 -6.38
N PHE A 173 8.39 -4.95 -6.97
CA PHE A 173 8.01 -6.35 -6.81
C PHE A 173 9.08 -7.28 -7.34
N THR A 174 9.63 -7.00 -8.53
CA THR A 174 10.73 -7.78 -9.12
C THR A 174 11.95 -7.81 -8.20
N HIS A 175 12.29 -6.69 -7.56
CA HIS A 175 13.40 -6.63 -6.62
C HIS A 175 13.11 -7.44 -5.34
N LEU A 176 11.93 -7.25 -4.75
CA LEU A 176 11.57 -7.84 -3.45
C LEU A 176 11.31 -9.35 -3.51
N VAL A 177 10.90 -9.90 -4.66
CA VAL A 177 10.65 -11.34 -4.84
C VAL A 177 11.95 -12.15 -4.93
N LYS A 178 13.10 -11.51 -5.14
CA LYS A 178 14.40 -12.21 -5.29
C LYS A 178 14.68 -13.14 -4.09
N PRO A 179 15.19 -14.37 -4.33
CA PRO A 179 15.54 -15.29 -3.26
C PRO A 179 16.48 -14.65 -2.23
N GLY A 180 16.17 -14.82 -0.95
CA GLY A 180 16.98 -14.28 0.16
C GLY A 180 16.68 -12.83 0.55
N SER A 181 15.73 -12.15 -0.11
CA SER A 181 15.32 -10.78 0.25
C SER A 181 14.66 -10.70 1.63
N GLY A 182 14.02 -11.79 2.09
CA GLY A 182 13.23 -11.85 3.32
C GLY A 182 11.86 -11.16 3.23
N TYR A 183 11.52 -10.57 2.08
CA TYR A 183 10.23 -9.93 1.82
C TYR A 183 9.17 -10.93 1.38
N PHE A 184 7.89 -10.60 1.61
CA PHE A 184 6.73 -11.42 1.27
C PHE A 184 6.73 -12.85 1.86
N THR A 185 7.60 -13.13 2.83
CA THR A 185 7.69 -14.43 3.52
C THR A 185 6.43 -14.76 4.32
N ARG A 186 5.63 -13.74 4.65
CA ARG A 186 4.35 -13.87 5.35
C ARG A 186 3.16 -13.59 4.45
N GLN A 187 3.38 -13.26 3.17
CA GLN A 187 2.33 -12.90 2.23
C GLN A 187 1.50 -14.14 1.91
N ARG A 188 0.25 -14.17 2.34
CA ARG A 188 -0.69 -15.28 2.13
C ARG A 188 -1.67 -15.01 1.01
N SER A 189 -2.12 -13.77 0.88
CA SER A 189 -3.16 -13.40 -0.08
C SER A 189 -2.74 -12.19 -0.89
N VAL A 190 -2.82 -12.28 -2.21
CA VAL A 190 -2.65 -11.15 -3.12
C VAL A 190 -3.86 -11.08 -4.04
N LYS A 191 -4.53 -9.93 -4.08
CA LYS A 191 -5.72 -9.69 -4.88
C LYS A 191 -5.55 -8.44 -5.73
N PHE A 192 -5.77 -8.60 -7.03
CA PHE A 192 -5.75 -7.52 -8.01
C PHE A 192 -7.16 -7.27 -8.54
N GLY A 193 -7.88 -6.39 -7.83
CA GLY A 193 -9.20 -5.89 -8.20
C GLY A 193 -10.34 -6.91 -8.26
N GLU A 194 -11.56 -6.39 -8.06
CA GLU A 194 -12.83 -6.98 -8.51
C GLU A 194 -13.53 -5.92 -9.37
N ASN A 195 -14.39 -6.35 -10.30
CA ASN A 195 -15.25 -5.56 -11.20
C ASN A 195 -14.80 -5.44 -12.68
N ARG A 196 -14.64 -6.61 -13.32
CA ARG A 196 -14.27 -6.89 -14.72
C ARG A 196 -14.85 -5.94 -15.79
N CYS A 197 -16.16 -5.70 -15.78
CA CYS A 197 -16.83 -5.01 -16.89
C CYS A 197 -16.51 -3.50 -16.96
N ALA A 198 -16.27 -2.86 -15.81
CA ALA A 198 -15.94 -1.44 -15.76
C ALA A 198 -14.50 -1.15 -16.24
N PHE A 199 -13.61 -2.13 -16.15
CA PHE A 199 -12.19 -1.98 -16.52
C PHE A 199 -11.92 -2.30 -17.99
N GLU A 200 -12.62 -3.28 -18.57
CA GLU A 200 -12.57 -3.57 -20.01
C GLU A 200 -13.10 -2.38 -20.84
N MET A 201 -14.20 -1.75 -20.42
CA MET A 201 -14.68 -0.49 -21.01
C MET A 201 -13.68 0.67 -20.87
N ALA A 202 -12.70 0.53 -19.97
CA ALA A 202 -11.70 1.53 -19.67
C ALA A 202 -10.33 1.31 -20.35
N GLY A 203 -10.11 0.19 -21.06
CA GLY A 203 -8.83 -0.06 -21.76
C GLY A 203 -7.59 -0.11 -20.84
N LEU A 204 -7.77 -0.50 -19.58
CA LEU A 204 -6.70 -0.55 -18.58
C LEU A 204 -6.04 -1.93 -18.57
N ASP A 205 -4.86 -2.04 -19.18
CA ASP A 205 -4.04 -3.26 -19.15
C ASP A 205 -3.04 -3.25 -17.97
N THR A 206 -2.91 -4.37 -17.26
CA THR A 206 -1.93 -4.55 -16.17
C THR A 206 -0.65 -5.15 -16.72
N SER A 207 0.50 -4.52 -16.46
CA SER A 207 1.79 -4.97 -17.00
C SER A 207 2.17 -6.37 -16.50
N ASP A 208 2.61 -7.23 -17.42
CA ASP A 208 3.17 -8.56 -17.13
C ASP A 208 4.34 -8.49 -16.13
N GLU A 209 5.06 -7.36 -16.10
CA GLU A 209 6.18 -7.11 -15.19
C GLU A 209 5.78 -7.09 -13.71
N ILE A 210 4.51 -6.81 -13.40
CA ILE A 210 3.97 -6.85 -12.04
C ILE A 210 3.43 -8.24 -11.71
N ILE A 211 2.79 -8.89 -12.68
CA ILE A 211 2.12 -10.18 -12.50
C ILE A 211 3.13 -11.31 -12.33
N MET A 212 4.17 -11.32 -13.17
CA MET A 212 5.14 -12.41 -13.22
C MET A 212 5.88 -12.64 -11.90
N PRO A 213 6.45 -11.63 -11.22
CA PRO A 213 7.12 -11.84 -9.94
C PRO A 213 6.21 -12.41 -8.84
N LEU A 214 4.92 -12.05 -8.86
CA LEU A 214 3.98 -12.42 -7.79
C LEU A 214 3.51 -13.87 -7.87
N LEU A 215 3.54 -14.46 -9.07
CA LEU A 215 3.29 -15.89 -9.28
C LEU A 215 4.33 -16.78 -8.56
N TYR A 216 5.52 -16.26 -8.30
CA TYR A 216 6.64 -17.02 -7.72
C TYR A 216 6.80 -16.80 -6.20
N LEU A 217 5.83 -16.16 -5.54
CA LEU A 217 5.90 -15.93 -4.11
C LEU A 217 5.66 -17.25 -3.32
N PRO A 218 6.63 -17.72 -2.54
CA PRO A 218 6.58 -19.06 -1.95
C PRO A 218 5.55 -19.23 -0.83
N ALA A 219 5.10 -18.13 -0.22
CA ALA A 219 4.16 -18.13 0.91
C ALA A 219 2.71 -17.84 0.50
N VAL A 220 2.46 -17.50 -0.78
CA VAL A 220 1.13 -17.10 -1.23
C VAL A 220 0.24 -18.33 -1.32
N GLU A 221 -0.79 -18.35 -0.48
CA GLU A 221 -1.84 -19.39 -0.44
C GLU A 221 -2.96 -19.08 -1.43
N SER A 222 -3.21 -17.80 -1.70
CA SER A 222 -4.27 -17.32 -2.58
C SER A 222 -3.78 -16.17 -3.43
N LEU A 223 -3.78 -16.37 -4.75
CA LEU A 223 -3.48 -15.35 -5.74
C LEU A 223 -4.70 -15.16 -6.63
N ASN A 224 -5.43 -14.08 -6.38
CA ASN A 224 -6.55 -13.67 -7.20
C ASN A 224 -6.07 -12.66 -8.22
N LEU A 225 -5.56 -13.21 -9.33
CA LEU A 225 -5.26 -12.46 -10.54
C LEU A 225 -6.50 -12.43 -11.41
N THR A 226 -7.03 -11.24 -11.63
CA THR A 226 -8.05 -11.02 -12.64
C THR A 226 -7.33 -10.78 -13.97
N SER A 227 -6.76 -11.82 -14.61
CA SER A 227 -6.09 -11.70 -15.91
C SER A 227 -7.08 -11.85 -17.06
N HIS A 228 -6.95 -11.00 -18.09
CA HIS A 228 -7.82 -11.01 -19.27
C HIS A 228 -7.65 -12.27 -20.13
N MET A 229 -8.74 -12.73 -20.75
CA MET A 229 -8.69 -13.61 -21.93
C MET A 229 -8.47 -12.74 -23.19
N PRO A 230 -7.72 -13.21 -24.20
CA PRO A 230 -7.70 -12.56 -25.50
C PRO A 230 -9.07 -12.73 -26.15
N CYS A 231 -9.78 -11.63 -26.39
CA CYS A 231 -10.94 -11.66 -27.28
C CYS A 231 -10.42 -11.98 -28.69
N ILE A 232 -10.67 -13.21 -29.17
CA ILE A 232 -10.56 -13.53 -30.59
C ILE A 232 -11.60 -12.65 -31.29
N ALA A 233 -11.12 -11.70 -32.09
CA ALA A 233 -11.99 -10.89 -32.93
C ALA A 233 -12.73 -11.82 -33.92
N THR A 234 -14.06 -11.84 -33.84
CA THR A 234 -14.96 -12.35 -34.89
C THR A 234 -15.41 -11.23 -35.80
#